data_AF-A0A6I1E3N8-F1
#
_entry.id   AF-A0A6I1E3N8-F1
#
_cell.length_a   1.000
_cell.length_b   1.000
_cell.length_c   1.000
_cell.angle_alpha   90.00
_cell.angle_beta   90.00
_cell.angle_gamma   90.00
#
_symmetry.space_group_name_H-M   'P 1'
#
loop_
_entity.id
_entity.type
_entity.pdbx_description
1 polymer ?
#
loop_
_entity_poly.entity_id
_entity_poly.type
_entity_poly.pdbx_seq_one_letter_code
_entity_poly.pdbx_strand_id
1 'polypeptide(L)' 'MGKMDHIEVLQAELIQMQQEHRDLDDAIEAIHERINPDLLSLQRLKRKKLALKDKIQRLEDEITPDIIA' A
#
# COMPACT_ATOMS: atom_id res chain seq x y z
N MET A 1 -3.80 9.67 -27.28
CA MET A 1 -3.50 9.20 -25.91
C MET A 1 -4.81 8.74 -25.34
N GLY A 2 -5.04 7.43 -25.40
CA GLY A 2 -6.35 6.81 -25.21
C GLY A 2 -6.56 6.43 -23.74
N LYS A 3 -7.81 6.20 -23.33
CA LYS A 3 -8.18 5.72 -21.99
C LYS A 3 -7.35 4.52 -21.48
N MET A 4 -6.83 3.68 -22.38
CA MET A 4 -5.92 2.57 -22.07
C MET A 4 -4.64 3.03 -21.35
N ASP A 5 -4.00 4.12 -21.82
CA ASP A 5 -2.74 4.61 -21.24
C ASP A 5 -2.91 5.00 -19.76
N HIS A 6 -4.09 5.50 -19.39
CA HIS A 6 -4.38 5.94 -18.02
C HIS A 6 -4.59 4.76 -17.06
N ILE A 7 -5.26 3.69 -17.49
CA ILE A 7 -5.47 2.49 -16.67
C ILE A 7 -4.15 1.75 -16.46
N GLU A 8 -3.28 1.69 -17.47
CA GLU A 8 -1.96 1.07 -17.36
C GLU A 8 -1.07 1.81 -16.36
N VAL A 9 -1.11 3.14 -16.34
CA VAL A 9 -0.44 3.96 -15.30
C VAL A 9 -1.07 3.69 -13.92
N LEU A 10 -2.41 3.65 -13.88
CA LEU A 10 -3.24 3.15 -12.78
C LEU A 10 -2.63 1.92 -12.08
N GLN A 11 -2.52 0.88 -12.87
CA GLN A 11 -2.07 -0.43 -12.44
C GLN A 11 -0.59 -0.44 -12.03
N ALA A 12 0.27 0.31 -12.72
CA ALA A 12 1.67 0.44 -12.34
C ALA A 12 1.83 1.11 -10.96
N GLU A 13 1.10 2.19 -10.71
CA GLU A 13 1.07 2.85 -9.39
C GLU A 13 0.51 1.91 -8.32
N LEU A 14 -0.55 1.15 -8.63
CA LEU A 14 -1.12 0.16 -7.72
C LEU A 14 -0.08 -0.88 -7.28
N ILE A 15 0.62 -1.48 -8.25
CA ILE A 15 1.65 -2.48 -7.99
C ILE A 15 2.77 -1.90 -7.12
N GLN A 16 3.19 -0.67 -7.41
CA GLN A 16 4.21 0.02 -6.61
C GLN A 16 3.73 0.24 -5.18
N MET A 17 2.49 0.69 -4.98
CA MET A 17 1.91 0.88 -3.64
C MET A 17 1.76 -0.44 -2.89
N GLN A 18 1.34 -1.52 -3.57
CA GLN A 18 1.23 -2.85 -2.96
C GLN A 18 2.61 -3.40 -2.55
N GLN A 19 3.65 -3.16 -3.35
CA GLN A 19 5.02 -3.51 -3.00
C GLN A 19 5.49 -2.72 -1.77
N GLU A 20 5.31 -1.39 -1.77
CA GLU A 20 5.68 -0.55 -0.63
C GLU A 20 4.91 -0.96 0.64
N HIS A 21 3.66 -1.39 0.52
CA HIS A 21 2.88 -1.91 1.65
C HIS A 21 3.48 -3.19 2.22
N ARG A 22 3.96 -4.10 1.36
CA ARG A 22 4.65 -5.32 1.78
C ARG A 22 5.98 -4.99 2.47
N ASP A 23 6.76 -4.07 1.91
CA ASP A 23 8.03 -3.63 2.52
C ASP A 23 7.81 -3.00 3.91
N LEU A 24 6.69 -2.28 4.09
CA LEU A 24 6.28 -1.77 5.40
C LEU A 24 5.90 -2.88 6.39
N ASP A 25 5.32 -3.99 5.91
CA ASP A 25 5.05 -5.18 6.73
C ASP A 25 6.33 -5.83 7.22
N ASP A 26 7.26 -6.10 6.30
CA ASP A 26 8.55 -6.70 6.61
C ASP A 26 9.36 -5.81 7.59
N ALA A 27 9.30 -4.48 7.43
CA ALA A 27 9.92 -3.55 8.34
C ALA A 27 9.29 -3.55 9.74
N ILE A 28 7.96 -3.73 9.84
CA ILE A 28 7.25 -3.85 11.12
C ILE A 28 7.65 -5.16 11.82
N GLU A 29 7.70 -6.27 11.08
CA GLU A 29 8.10 -7.58 11.59
C GLU A 29 9.56 -7.55 12.10
N ALA A 30 10.47 -6.99 11.31
CA ALA A 30 11.88 -6.85 11.68
C ALA A 30 12.12 -5.95 12.92
N ILE A 31 11.18 -5.05 13.25
CA ILE A 31 11.24 -4.29 14.51
C ILE A 31 10.65 -5.10 15.66
N HIS A 32 9.58 -5.86 15.42
CA HIS A 32 8.98 -6.76 16.41
C HIS A 32 9.96 -7.85 16.89
N GLU A 33 10.83 -8.36 16.01
CA GLU A 33 11.83 -9.38 16.36
C GLU A 33 13.00 -8.86 17.23
N ARG A 34 13.12 -7.54 17.42
CA ARG A 34 14.20 -6.95 18.22
C ARG A 34 13.93 -7.15 19.71
N ILE A 35 14.99 -7.36 20.48
CA ILE A 35 14.95 -7.49 21.96
C ILE A 35 14.29 -6.26 22.61
N ASN A 36 14.50 -5.06 22.05
CA ASN A 36 13.84 -3.82 22.47
C ASN A 36 13.21 -3.16 21.23
N PRO A 37 11.93 -3.46 20.92
CA PRO A 37 11.26 -2.87 19.77
C PRO A 37 11.01 -1.38 20.00
N ASP A 38 11.35 -0.55 19.01
CA ASP A 38 11.04 0.88 19.07
C ASP A 38 9.55 1.11 18.79
N LEU A 39 8.76 1.21 19.86
CA LEU A 39 7.31 1.36 19.81
C LEU A 39 6.86 2.60 19.03
N LEU A 40 7.66 3.69 19.06
CA LEU A 40 7.36 4.90 18.30
C LEU A 40 7.51 4.66 16.79
N SER A 41 8.60 4.01 16.35
CA SER A 41 8.77 3.61 14.95
C SER A 41 7.67 2.64 14.51
N LEU A 42 7.29 1.68 15.35
CA LEU A 42 6.18 0.76 15.05
C LEU A 42 4.86 1.51 14.85
N GLN A 43 4.53 2.46 15.72
CA GLN A 43 3.32 3.27 15.56
C GLN A 43 3.36 4.09 14.26
N ARG A 44 4.51 4.67 13.92
CA ARG A 44 4.68 5.44 12.68
C ARG A 44 4.52 4.55 11.44
N LEU A 45 5.13 3.37 11.43
CA LEU A 45 5.04 2.42 10.32
C LEU A 45 3.62 1.88 10.16
N LYS A 46 2.96 1.50 11.27
CA LYS A 46 1.56 1.04 11.23
C LYS A 46 0.61 2.11 10.69
N ARG A 47 0.80 3.39 11.05
CA ARG A 47 0.03 4.51 10.48
C ARG A 47 0.29 4.70 8.99
N LYS A 48 1.56 4.63 8.56
CA LYS A 48 1.93 4.69 7.13
C LYS A 48 1.29 3.55 6.35
N LYS A 49 1.38 2.32 6.88
CA LYS A 49 0.80 1.11 6.30
C LYS A 49 -0.71 1.24 6.13
N LEU A 50 -1.42 1.73 7.16
CA LEU A 50 -2.85 1.97 7.10
C LEU A 50 -3.21 3.01 6.01
N ALA A 51 -2.51 4.15 5.98
CA ALA A 51 -2.74 5.17 4.96
C ALA A 51 -2.44 4.67 3.53
N LEU A 52 -1.46 3.80 3.37
CA LEU A 52 -1.12 3.19 2.09
C LEU A 52 -2.19 2.18 1.66
N LYS A 53 -2.69 1.36 2.58
CA LYS A 53 -3.85 0.48 2.35
C LYS A 53 -5.08 1.26 1.91
N ASP A 54 -5.39 2.38 2.57
CA ASP A 54 -6.54 3.22 2.20
C ASP A 54 -6.38 3.84 0.79
N LYS A 55 -5.14 4.17 0.40
CA LYS A 55 -4.85 4.66 -0.96
C LYS A 55 -4.98 3.55 -2.01
N ILE A 56 -4.44 2.36 -1.72
CA ILE A 56 -4.56 1.17 -2.57
C ILE A 56 -6.03 0.89 -2.84
N GLN A 57 -6.86 0.83 -1.79
CA GLN A 57 -8.29 0.57 -1.94
C GLN A 57 -8.98 1.60 -2.85
N ARG A 58 -8.70 2.90 -2.68
CA ARG A 58 -9.27 3.95 -3.54
C ARG A 58 -8.85 3.83 -4.99
N LEU A 59 -7.58 3.47 -5.22
CA LEU A 59 -7.02 3.31 -6.55
C LEU A 59 -7.57 2.04 -7.23
N GLU A 60 -7.75 0.96 -6.47
CA GLU A 60 -8.45 -0.26 -6.90
C GLU A 60 -9.90 0.05 -7.26
N ASP A 61 -10.62 0.83 -6.45
CA ASP A 61 -11.99 1.23 -6.74
C ASP A 61 -12.08 2.08 -8.04
N GLU A 62 -11.06 2.89 -8.34
CA GLU A 62 -10.98 3.72 -9.55
C GLU A 62 -10.63 2.91 -10.81
N ILE A 63 -9.78 1.90 -10.69
CA ILE A 63 -9.43 0.96 -11.77
C ILE A 63 -10.54 -0.06 -12.02
N THR A 64 -11.29 -0.43 -10.96
CA THR A 64 -12.21 -1.57 -10.93
C THR A 64 -13.69 -1.20 -10.71
N PRO A 65 -14.25 -0.09 -11.24
CA PRO A 65 -15.66 0.25 -11.03
C PRO A 65 -16.65 -0.76 -11.65
N ASP A 66 -16.18 -1.82 -12.32
CA ASP A 66 -17.00 -2.77 -13.08
C ASP A 66 -17.15 -4.17 -12.42
N ILE A 67 -16.45 -4.48 -11.32
CA ILE A 67 -16.43 -5.86 -10.74
C ILE A 67 -17.29 -5.98 -9.46
N ILE A 68 -17.71 -4.86 -8.86
CA ILE A 68 -18.63 -4.84 -7.71
C ILE A 68 -19.98 -4.23 -8.15
N ALA A 69 -20.70 -4.93 -9.02
CA ALA A 69 -22.10 -4.68 -9.37
C ALA A 69 -22.90 -5.99 -9.29
#